data_AF-A0A815CNN5-F1
#
_entry.id   AF-A0A815CNN5-F1
#
_cell.length_a   1.000
_cell.length_b   1.000
_cell.length_c   1.000
_cell.angle_alpha   90.00
_cell.angle_beta   90.00
_cell.angle_gamma   90.00
#
_symmetry.space_group_name_H-M   'P 1'
#
loop_
_entity.id
_entity.type
_entity.pdbx_description
1 polymer ?
#
loop_
_entity_poly.entity_id
_entity_poly.type
_entity_poly.pdbx_seq_one_letter_code
_entity_poly.pdbx_strand_id
1 'polypeptide(L)'
;MDISIVRDIARWTDNMLKSIGIKPLPPSPPSPPPLPSMPAKSILSSSMLSPTMKNFVRCAGLSGASAICLGVYGAHVMRDNTSDDLRRLFELAQTYHLLHSVALLALPLVSRPMVTGSLFLGGLVLFCGPMYFHAIRNDTRFRRVTPYGGILLIAGWLSIVVL
;
A
#
# COMPACT_ATOMS: atom_id res chain seq x y z
N MET A 1 7.08 -34.89 -42.15
CA MET A 1 6.06 -33.90 -41.76
C MET A 1 5.49 -33.35 -43.06
N ASP A 2 4.21 -33.59 -43.33
CA ASP A 2 3.62 -33.45 -44.67
C ASP A 2 3.34 -31.98 -45.02
N ILE A 3 3.93 -31.47 -46.11
CA ILE A 3 3.85 -30.06 -46.55
C ILE A 3 2.44 -29.71 -47.04
N SER A 4 1.60 -30.71 -47.32
CA SER A 4 0.19 -30.54 -47.68
C SER A 4 -0.62 -29.88 -46.55
N ILE A 5 -0.45 -30.36 -45.32
CA ILE A 5 -1.20 -29.89 -44.14
C ILE A 5 -0.93 -28.41 -43.84
N VAL A 6 0.33 -27.98 -43.94
CA VAL A 6 0.71 -26.56 -43.70
C VAL A 6 0.06 -25.64 -44.73
N ARG A 7 -0.03 -26.09 -45.98
CA ARG A 7 -0.65 -25.32 -47.07
C ARG A 7 -2.17 -25.28 -46.97
N ASP A 8 -2.78 -26.32 -46.42
CA ASP A 8 -4.23 -26.38 -46.21
C ASP A 8 -4.65 -25.53 -45.02
N ILE A 9 -3.85 -25.51 -43.95
CA ILE A 9 -4.03 -24.59 -42.82
C ILE A 9 -3.91 -23.13 -43.30
N ALA A 10 -2.88 -22.80 -44.07
CA ALA A 10 -2.69 -21.44 -44.60
C ALA A 10 -3.85 -21.00 -45.52
N ARG A 11 -4.33 -21.91 -46.39
CA ARG A 11 -5.46 -21.63 -47.27
C ARG A 11 -6.79 -21.49 -46.51
N TRP A 12 -6.99 -22.26 -45.45
CA TRP A 12 -8.17 -22.14 -44.60
C TRP A 12 -8.17 -20.81 -43.83
N THR A 13 -7.02 -20.39 -43.27
CA THR A 13 -6.91 -19.11 -42.55
C THR A 13 -7.19 -17.92 -43.45
N ASP A 14 -6.66 -17.91 -44.67
CA ASP A 14 -6.88 -16.81 -45.62
C ASP A 14 -8.36 -16.69 -46.04
N ASN A 15 -9.04 -17.84 -46.22
CA ASN A 15 -10.45 -17.86 -46.56
C ASN A 15 -11.35 -17.44 -45.39
N MET A 16 -11.00 -17.82 -44.16
CA MET A 16 -11.69 -17.37 -42.95
C MET A 16 -11.54 -15.87 -42.71
N LEU A 17 -10.32 -15.32 -42.88
CA LEU A 17 -10.07 -13.89 -42.73
C LEU A 17 -10.87 -13.06 -43.74
N LYS A 18 -11.00 -13.57 -44.98
CA LYS A 18 -11.84 -12.96 -46.02
C LYS A 18 -13.34 -13.08 -45.71
N SER A 19 -13.81 -14.22 -45.16
CA SER A 19 -15.22 -14.38 -44.81
C SER A 19 -15.67 -13.51 -43.63
N ILE A 20 -14.74 -13.14 -42.74
CA ILE A 20 -14.98 -12.24 -41.61
C ILE A 20 -14.88 -10.76 -42.04
N GLY A 21 -14.60 -10.48 -43.33
CA GLY A 21 -14.57 -9.13 -43.88
C GLY A 21 -13.38 -8.28 -43.41
N ILE A 22 -12.35 -8.90 -42.84
CA ILE A 22 -11.15 -8.20 -42.39
C ILE A 22 -10.33 -7.81 -43.63
N LYS A 23 -10.42 -6.53 -44.00
CA LYS A 23 -9.58 -5.94 -45.03
C LYS A 23 -8.15 -5.80 -44.47
N PRO A 24 -7.09 -6.09 -45.25
CA PRO A 24 -5.73 -5.87 -44.79
C PRO A 24 -5.55 -4.40 -44.36
N LEU A 25 -4.89 -4.20 -43.21
CA LEU A 25 -4.63 -2.87 -42.66
C LEU A 25 -3.93 -2.00 -43.70
N PRO A 26 -4.27 -0.70 -43.80
CA PRO A 26 -3.52 0.23 -44.62
C PRO A 26 -2.04 0.23 -44.18
N PRO A 27 -1.10 0.53 -45.09
CA PRO A 27 0.31 0.65 -44.73
C PRO A 27 0.47 1.62 -43.57
N SER A 28 1.24 1.23 -42.56
CA SER A 28 1.47 2.06 -41.38
C SER A 28 1.99 3.43 -41.81
N PRO A 29 1.50 4.54 -41.21
CA PRO A 29 2.06 5.84 -41.47
C PRO A 29 3.58 5.84 -41.18
N PRO A 30 4.36 6.70 -41.85
CA PRO A 30 5.79 6.81 -41.57
C PRO A 30 5.99 7.01 -40.08
N SER A 31 6.93 6.26 -39.50
CA SER A 31 7.21 6.32 -38.07
C SER A 31 7.48 7.77 -37.67
N PRO A 32 6.84 8.29 -36.61
CA PRO A 32 7.14 9.63 -36.12
C PRO A 32 8.65 9.73 -35.83
N PRO A 33 9.24 10.93 -35.95
CA PRO A 33 10.65 11.13 -35.60
C PRO A 33 10.92 10.57 -34.20
N PRO A 34 12.10 9.98 -33.96
CA PRO A 34 12.46 9.44 -32.65
C PRO A 34 12.20 10.51 -31.60
N LEU A 35 11.31 10.21 -30.65
CA LEU A 35 11.09 11.11 -29.53
C LEU A 35 12.45 11.35 -28.84
N PRO A 36 12.69 12.57 -28.31
CA PRO A 36 13.86 12.82 -27.48
C PRO A 36 13.96 11.69 -26.46
N SER A 37 15.12 11.03 -26.38
CA SER A 37 15.34 9.95 -25.43
C SER A 37 15.33 10.55 -24.02
N MET A 38 14.14 10.71 -23.45
CA MET A 38 14.01 11.03 -22.03
C MET A 38 14.69 9.89 -21.28
N PRO A 39 15.65 10.19 -20.39
CA PRO A 39 16.30 9.15 -19.62
C PRO A 39 15.22 8.45 -18.78
N ALA A 40 14.96 7.18 -19.09
CA ALA A 40 14.01 6.30 -18.38
C ALA A 40 14.33 6.14 -16.86
N LYS A 41 15.42 6.75 -16.38
CA LYS A 41 15.88 6.75 -14.99
C LYS A 41 15.22 7.83 -14.12
N SER A 42 14.37 8.70 -14.66
CA SER A 42 13.83 9.87 -13.94
C SER A 42 12.63 9.59 -13.05
N ILE A 43 11.95 8.44 -13.17
CA ILE A 43 10.65 8.23 -12.49
C ILE A 43 10.82 7.90 -11.00
N LEU A 44 11.98 7.39 -10.55
CA LEU A 44 12.19 7.09 -9.13
C LEU A 44 13.66 7.07 -8.70
N SER A 45 14.41 8.16 -8.95
CA SER A 45 15.76 8.28 -8.37
C SER A 45 15.63 8.48 -6.86
N SER A 46 15.96 7.45 -6.07
CA SER A 46 15.99 7.46 -4.59
C SER A 46 16.93 8.52 -3.99
N SER A 47 17.68 9.23 -4.84
CA SER A 47 18.46 10.41 -4.51
C SER A 47 17.64 11.69 -4.31
N MET A 48 16.35 11.74 -4.71
CA MET A 48 15.50 12.93 -4.52
C MET A 48 14.77 13.00 -3.18
N LEU A 49 14.64 11.89 -2.42
CA LEU A 49 14.02 11.96 -1.10
C LEU A 49 15.00 12.56 -0.08
N SER A 50 14.55 13.60 0.62
CA SER A 50 15.29 14.19 1.73
C SER A 50 15.64 13.12 2.78
N PRO A 51 16.77 13.26 3.52
CA PRO A 51 17.16 12.31 4.57
C PRO A 51 16.03 12.04 5.57
N THR A 52 15.27 13.08 5.89
CA THR A 52 14.11 13.03 6.78
C THR A 52 13.01 12.11 6.26
N MET A 53 12.66 12.21 4.97
CA MET A 53 11.62 11.36 4.37
C MET A 53 12.04 9.88 4.35
N LYS A 54 13.33 9.60 4.15
CA LYS A 54 13.86 8.22 4.20
C LYS A 54 13.68 7.59 5.58
N ASN A 55 13.87 8.36 6.65
CA ASN A 55 13.65 7.88 8.02
C ASN A 55 12.17 7.54 8.26
N PHE A 56 11.24 8.39 7.80
CA PHE A 56 9.82 8.10 7.92
C PHE A 56 9.38 6.85 7.16
N VAL A 57 9.89 6.64 5.94
CA VAL A 57 9.59 5.42 5.17
C VAL A 57 10.15 4.16 5.87
N ARG A 58 11.32 4.25 6.49
CA ARG A 58 11.86 3.15 7.32
C ARG A 58 10.97 2.86 8.52
N CYS A 59 10.52 3.89 9.23
CA CYS A 59 9.59 3.75 10.34
C CYS A 59 8.25 3.15 9.88
N ALA A 60 7.75 3.56 8.71
CA ALA A 60 6.54 2.99 8.10
C ALA A 60 6.71 1.48 7.83
N GLY A 61 7.85 1.07 7.26
CA GLY A 61 8.16 -0.33 7.03
C GLY A 61 8.25 -1.15 8.31
N LEU A 62 8.93 -0.64 9.35
CA LEU A 62 9.03 -1.29 10.66
C LEU A 62 7.66 -1.40 11.34
N SER A 63 6.85 -0.35 11.25
CA SER A 63 5.49 -0.32 11.80
C SER A 63 4.59 -1.32 11.07
N GLY A 64 4.63 -1.36 9.75
CA GLY A 64 3.83 -2.31 8.95
C GLY A 64 4.22 -3.77 9.22
N ALA A 65 5.52 -4.06 9.32
CA ALA A 65 5.99 -5.39 9.72
C ALA A 65 5.51 -5.77 11.12
N SER A 66 5.59 -4.84 12.08
CA SER A 66 5.11 -5.05 13.45
C SER A 66 3.61 -5.32 13.48
N ALA A 67 2.82 -4.58 12.70
CA ALA A 67 1.40 -4.85 12.54
C ALA A 67 1.19 -6.28 12.06
N ILE A 68 1.79 -6.72 10.95
CA ILE A 68 1.59 -8.09 10.45
C ILE A 68 1.92 -9.15 11.51
N CYS A 69 3.04 -9.01 12.23
CA CYS A 69 3.41 -9.91 13.32
C CYS A 69 2.34 -9.97 14.43
N LEU A 70 1.83 -8.81 14.85
CA LEU A 70 0.77 -8.72 15.85
C LEU A 70 -0.54 -9.34 15.34
N GLY A 71 -0.87 -9.17 14.06
CA GLY A 71 -2.06 -9.77 13.45
C GLY A 71 -2.02 -11.30 13.46
N VAL A 72 -0.87 -11.89 13.12
CA VAL A 72 -0.67 -13.34 13.19
C VAL A 72 -0.78 -13.83 14.64
N TYR A 73 -0.19 -13.09 15.59
CA TYR A 73 -0.30 -13.38 17.02
C TYR A 73 -1.76 -13.35 17.50
N GLY A 74 -2.51 -12.30 17.15
CA GLY A 74 -3.92 -12.17 17.53
C GLY A 74 -4.80 -13.30 16.98
N ALA A 75 -4.57 -13.70 15.72
CA ALA A 75 -5.34 -14.76 15.08
C ALA A 75 -5.10 -16.16 15.68
N HIS A 76 -3.88 -16.44 16.16
CA HIS A 76 -3.51 -17.78 16.66
C HIS A 76 -3.55 -17.89 18.19
N VAL A 77 -3.09 -16.86 18.91
CA VAL A 77 -2.85 -16.95 20.36
C VAL A 77 -4.07 -16.54 21.17
N MET A 78 -4.82 -15.53 20.70
CA MET A 78 -5.97 -15.00 21.46
C MET A 78 -7.30 -15.69 21.13
N ARG A 79 -7.36 -16.52 20.08
CA ARG A 79 -8.62 -17.08 19.58
C ARG A 79 -9.38 -17.89 20.64
N ASP A 80 -8.64 -18.61 21.47
CA ASP A 80 -9.21 -19.57 22.42
C ASP A 80 -8.97 -19.15 23.89
N ASN A 81 -8.16 -18.09 24.14
CA ASN A 81 -7.65 -17.74 25.47
C ASN A 81 -8.12 -16.36 25.98
N THR A 82 -9.02 -15.67 25.29
CA THR A 82 -9.36 -14.27 25.58
C THR A 82 -10.83 -13.98 25.30
N SER A 83 -11.44 -13.04 26.04
CA SER A 83 -12.83 -12.65 25.81
C SER A 83 -13.02 -12.03 24.42
N ASP A 84 -14.22 -12.21 23.85
CA ASP A 84 -14.56 -11.69 22.52
C ASP A 84 -14.36 -10.17 22.40
N ASP A 85 -14.61 -9.42 23.47
CA ASP A 85 -14.43 -7.96 23.50
C ASP A 85 -12.95 -7.56 23.38
N LEU A 86 -12.06 -8.23 24.10
CA LEU A 86 -10.61 -7.96 24.05
C LEU A 86 -10.02 -8.39 22.71
N ARG A 87 -10.52 -9.48 22.12
CA ARG A 87 -10.15 -9.89 20.77
C ARG A 87 -10.53 -8.84 19.74
N ARG A 88 -11.78 -8.37 19.75
CA ARG A 88 -12.25 -7.30 18.86
C ARG A 88 -11.43 -6.01 19.01
N LEU A 89 -11.07 -5.67 20.24
CA LEU A 89 -10.24 -4.49 20.51
C LEU A 89 -8.84 -4.63 19.89
N PHE A 90 -8.22 -5.81 20.00
CA PHE A 90 -6.93 -6.08 19.38
C PHE A 90 -7.01 -6.04 17.85
N GLU A 91 -8.04 -6.64 17.25
CA GLU A 91 -8.27 -6.61 15.80
C GLU A 91 -8.47 -5.19 15.28
N LEU A 92 -9.17 -4.35 16.07
CA LEU A 92 -9.31 -2.93 15.79
C LEU A 92 -7.94 -2.22 15.83
N ALA A 93 -7.16 -2.42 16.90
CA ALA A 93 -5.83 -1.84 17.04
C ALA A 93 -4.90 -2.27 15.89
N GLN A 94 -4.99 -3.54 15.48
CA GLN A 94 -4.28 -4.13 14.35
C GLN A 94 -4.64 -3.46 13.02
N THR A 95 -5.93 -3.32 12.75
CA THR A 95 -6.42 -2.68 11.53
C THR A 95 -5.96 -1.23 11.44
N TYR A 96 -6.09 -0.48 12.54
CA TYR A 96 -5.62 0.90 12.62
C TYR A 96 -4.10 1.01 12.52
N HIS A 97 -3.35 0.06 13.09
CA HIS A 97 -1.90 0.04 13.00
C HIS A 97 -1.48 -0.07 11.54
N LEU A 98 -1.96 -1.09 10.84
CA LEU A 98 -1.58 -1.35 9.44
C LEU A 98 -2.03 -0.22 8.51
N LEU A 99 -3.25 0.30 8.68
CA LEU A 99 -3.77 1.42 7.87
C LEU A 99 -2.87 2.66 7.98
N HIS A 100 -2.46 3.03 9.19
CA HIS A 100 -1.60 4.19 9.40
C HIS A 100 -0.13 3.93 9.04
N SER A 101 0.36 2.68 9.11
CA SER A 101 1.67 2.31 8.53
C SER A 101 1.70 2.54 7.02
N VAL A 102 0.62 2.18 6.32
CA VAL A 102 0.50 2.42 4.87
C VAL A 102 0.40 3.93 4.59
N ALA A 103 -0.36 4.68 5.40
CA ALA A 103 -0.41 6.14 5.29
C ALA A 103 0.97 6.79 5.51
N LEU A 104 1.78 6.30 6.45
CA LEU A 104 3.16 6.74 6.66
C LEU A 104 4.06 6.45 5.44
N LEU A 105 3.81 5.38 4.70
CA LEU A 105 4.53 5.08 3.46
C LEU A 105 4.27 6.15 2.38
N ALA A 106 3.08 6.76 2.39
CA ALA A 106 2.68 7.81 1.46
C ALA A 106 3.18 9.23 1.85
N LEU A 107 3.84 9.38 3.01
CA LEU A 107 4.39 10.67 3.46
C LEU A 107 5.26 11.41 2.45
N PRO A 108 6.06 10.74 1.59
CA PRO A 108 6.86 11.44 0.60
C PRO A 108 6.07 12.31 -0.38
N LEU A 109 4.76 12.11 -0.48
CA LEU A 109 3.87 12.84 -1.39
C LEU A 109 3.32 14.14 -0.78
N VAL A 110 3.53 14.38 0.52
CA VAL A 110 2.95 15.51 1.28
C VAL A 110 3.95 16.66 1.37
N SER A 111 3.49 17.92 1.31
CA SER A 111 4.37 19.09 1.33
C SER A 111 5.15 19.25 2.64
N ARG A 112 4.57 18.84 3.78
CA ARG A 112 5.18 18.94 5.12
C ARG A 112 5.28 17.57 5.81
N PRO A 113 6.16 16.66 5.34
CA PRO A 113 6.22 15.28 5.82
C PRO A 113 6.61 15.15 7.29
N MET A 114 7.38 16.10 7.84
CA MET A 114 7.75 16.08 9.26
C MET A 114 6.56 16.24 10.20
N VAL A 115 5.65 17.17 9.88
CA VAL A 115 4.48 17.45 10.72
C VAL A 115 3.53 16.26 10.62
N THR A 116 3.06 15.97 9.42
CA THR A 116 2.15 14.85 9.14
C THR A 116 2.69 13.52 9.65
N GLY A 117 3.99 13.26 9.45
CA GLY A 117 4.61 12.03 9.92
C GLY A 117 4.71 11.93 11.43
N SER A 118 5.01 13.02 12.12
CA SER A 118 5.03 13.04 13.59
C SER A 118 3.63 12.84 14.19
N LEU A 119 2.60 13.43 13.57
CA LEU A 119 1.20 13.23 13.99
C LEU A 119 0.78 11.77 13.81
N PHE A 120 1.07 11.15 12.67
CA PHE A 120 0.76 9.75 12.45
C PHE A 120 1.55 8.82 13.36
N LEU A 121 2.87 9.01 13.51
CA LEU A 121 3.69 8.15 14.35
C LEU A 121 3.29 8.26 15.83
N GLY A 122 3.09 9.49 16.32
CA GLY A 122 2.65 9.75 17.69
C GLY A 122 1.24 9.22 17.95
N GLY A 123 0.30 9.50 17.04
CA GLY A 123 -1.07 9.00 17.13
C GLY A 123 -1.13 7.47 17.09
N LEU A 124 -0.32 6.85 16.23
CA LEU A 124 -0.22 5.40 16.11
C LEU A 124 0.23 4.75 17.42
N VAL A 125 1.32 5.25 18.02
CA VAL A 125 1.85 4.71 19.27
C VAL A 125 0.87 4.91 20.43
N LEU A 126 0.28 6.10 20.55
CA LEU A 126 -0.65 6.43 21.64
C LEU A 126 -2.02 5.77 21.49
N PHE A 127 -2.45 5.45 20.26
CA PHE A 127 -3.71 4.76 20.01
C PHE A 127 -3.53 3.24 20.12
N CYS A 128 -2.63 2.68 19.30
CA CYS A 128 -2.47 1.23 19.17
C CYS A 128 -1.74 0.61 20.36
N GLY A 129 -0.72 1.27 20.91
CA GLY A 129 0.08 0.75 22.03
C GLY A 129 -0.77 0.41 23.26
N PRO A 130 -1.54 1.37 23.82
CA PRO A 130 -2.44 1.11 24.93
C PRO A 130 -3.52 0.07 24.64
N MET A 131 -4.04 0.00 23.41
CA MET A 131 -5.03 -1.03 23.04
C MET A 131 -4.43 -2.43 23.03
N TYR A 132 -3.23 -2.62 22.46
CA TYR A 132 -2.55 -3.93 22.53
C TYR A 132 -2.23 -4.31 23.97
N PHE A 133 -1.77 -3.36 24.78
CA PHE A 133 -1.51 -3.59 26.20
C PHE A 133 -2.78 -4.03 26.93
N HIS A 134 -3.90 -3.33 26.72
CA HIS A 134 -5.17 -3.68 27.34
C HIS A 134 -5.68 -5.05 26.86
N ALA A 135 -5.58 -5.35 25.57
CA ALA A 135 -5.99 -6.64 25.02
C ALA A 135 -5.21 -7.83 25.60
N ILE A 136 -3.90 -7.67 25.84
CA ILE A 136 -3.04 -8.76 26.34
C ILE A 136 -3.08 -8.87 27.87
N ARG A 137 -3.06 -7.74 28.60
CA ARG A 137 -3.00 -7.72 30.07
C ARG A 137 -4.35 -7.63 30.75
N ASN A 138 -5.43 -7.37 30.00
CA ASN A 138 -6.75 -7.01 30.52
C ASN A 138 -6.71 -5.83 31.53
N ASP A 139 -5.73 -4.94 31.40
CA ASP A 139 -5.54 -3.79 32.29
C ASP A 139 -5.98 -2.50 31.59
N THR A 140 -6.87 -1.74 32.23
CA THR A 140 -7.49 -0.52 31.70
C THR A 140 -6.70 0.75 32.02
N ARG A 141 -5.58 0.67 32.75
CA ARG A 141 -4.83 1.84 33.22
C ARG A 141 -4.46 2.84 32.12
N PHE A 142 -4.11 2.33 30.93
CA PHE A 142 -3.70 3.16 29.79
C PHE A 142 -4.85 3.53 28.84
N ARG A 143 -6.09 3.10 29.12
CA ARG A 143 -7.25 3.35 28.25
C ARG A 143 -7.62 4.84 28.13
N ARG A 144 -7.21 5.66 29.10
CA ARG A 144 -7.35 7.13 29.06
C ARG A 144 -6.43 7.80 28.02
N VAL A 145 -5.36 7.14 27.59
CA VAL A 145 -4.39 7.71 26.63
C VAL A 145 -4.84 7.51 25.19
N THR A 146 -5.55 6.42 24.91
CA THR A 146 -6.09 6.06 23.60
C THR A 146 -6.86 7.18 22.87
N PRO A 147 -7.79 7.92 23.49
CA PRO A 147 -8.51 8.99 22.79
C PRO A 147 -7.60 10.11 22.28
N TYR A 148 -6.53 10.44 23.00
CA TYR A 148 -5.55 11.43 22.54
C TYR A 148 -4.82 10.93 21.29
N GLY A 149 -4.47 9.64 21.24
CA GLY A 149 -3.92 9.02 20.03
C GLY A 149 -4.86 9.13 18.83
N GLY A 150 -6.16 8.90 19.03
CA GLY A 150 -7.17 9.06 17.99
C GLY A 150 -7.26 10.49 17.45
N ILE A 151 -7.19 11.50 18.33
CA ILE A 151 -7.16 12.92 17.92
C ILE A 151 -5.92 13.22 17.07
N LEU A 152 -4.75 12.69 17.44
CA LEU A 152 -3.53 12.87 16.65
C LEU A 152 -3.64 12.22 15.26
N LEU A 153 -4.25 11.04 15.15
CA LEU A 153 -4.49 10.38 13.87
C LEU A 153 -5.43 11.19 12.98
N ILE A 154 -6.53 11.70 13.53
CA ILE A 154 -7.45 12.60 12.81
C ILE A 154 -6.71 13.85 12.34
N ALA A 155 -5.95 14.49 13.23
CA ALA A 155 -5.16 15.67 12.88
C ALA A 155 -4.09 15.35 11.82
N GLY A 156 -3.51 14.14 11.83
CA GLY A 156 -2.59 13.65 10.80
C GLY A 156 -3.25 13.61 9.42
N TRP A 157 -4.44 13.03 9.32
CA TRP A 157 -5.23 13.02 8.07
C TRP A 157 -5.62 14.42 7.62
N LEU A 158 -6.10 15.28 8.54
CA LEU A 158 -6.42 16.67 8.22
C LEU A 158 -5.18 17.45 7.75
N SER A 159 -4.01 17.15 8.31
CA SER A 159 -2.76 17.82 7.90
C SER A 159 -2.40 17.54 6.44
N ILE A 160 -2.78 16.38 5.88
CA ILE A 160 -2.59 16.09 4.44
C ILE A 160 -3.43 17.03 3.58
N VAL A 161 -4.64 17.38 4.03
CA VAL A 161 -5.55 18.26 3.29
C VAL A 161 -5.07 19.71 3.36
N VAL A 162 -4.52 20.12 4.49
CA VAL A 162 -4.18 21.53 4.76
C VAL A 162 -2.74 21.90 4.37
N LEU A 163 -1.79 20.96 4.40
CA LEU A 163 -0.34 21.23 4.25
C LEU A 163 0.22 20.60 2.97
#